data_AF-A0AB40DGS6-F1
#
_entry.id   AF-A0AB40DGS6-F1
#
_cell.length_a   1.000
_cell.length_b   1.000
_cell.length_c   1.000
_cell.angle_alpha   90.00
_cell.angle_beta   90.00
_cell.angle_gamma   90.00
#
_symmetry.space_group_name_H-M   'P 1'
#
loop_
_entity.id
_entity.type
_entity.pdbx_description
1 polymer ?
#
loop_
_entity_poly.entity_id
_entity_poly.type
_entity_poly.pdbx_seq_one_letter_code
_entity_poly.pdbx_strand_id
1 'polypeptide(L)'
;MKVLFVCIGNTCRSPMAEAILKHLVLKRNLQDWYVDSAGLRDWNVGEEPQARGQQLLKQHGLKTNHLGRMFPKTFTTLITYSPWTTAT
;
A
#
# COMPACT_ATOMS: atom_id res chain seq x y z
N MET A 1 7.67 10.74 7.54
CA MET A 1 6.75 9.79 8.19
C MET A 1 6.58 8.55 7.32
N LYS A 2 6.60 7.34 7.90
CA LYS A 2 6.43 6.06 7.17
C LYS A 2 5.22 5.30 7.72
N VAL A 3 4.29 4.90 6.85
CA VAL A 3 3.04 4.19 7.22
C VAL A 3 2.89 2.93 6.37
N LEU A 4 2.64 1.80 7.02
CA LEU A 4 2.38 0.51 6.39
C LEU A 4 1.01 -0.01 6.79
N PHE A 5 0.08 -0.15 5.83
CA PHE A 5 -1.21 -0.77 6.07
C PHE A 5 -1.16 -2.28 5.90
N VAL A 6 -1.73 -3.02 6.86
CA VAL A 6 -1.69 -4.49 6.84
C VAL A 6 -3.10 -5.06 6.86
N CYS A 7 -3.39 -6.01 5.96
CA CYS A 7 -4.56 -6.87 6.09
C CYS A 7 -4.18 -8.33 5.76
N ILE A 8 -5.13 -9.26 5.77
CA ILE A 8 -4.80 -10.68 5.59
C ILE A 8 -4.23 -10.96 4.20
N GLY A 9 -4.94 -10.60 3.13
CA GLY A 9 -4.59 -10.96 1.74
C GLY A 9 -4.03 -9.82 0.89
N ASN A 10 -3.89 -8.61 1.42
CA ASN A 10 -3.35 -7.45 0.68
C ASN A 10 -4.03 -7.11 -0.67
N THR A 11 -5.31 -7.42 -0.85
CA THR A 11 -6.05 -7.15 -2.09
C THR A 11 -7.28 -6.25 -1.91
N CYS A 12 -7.86 -6.17 -0.71
CA CYS A 12 -9.08 -5.38 -0.49
C CYS A 12 -8.82 -4.15 0.41
N ARG A 13 -8.64 -4.37 1.72
CA ARG A 13 -8.64 -3.28 2.71
C ARG A 13 -7.36 -2.44 2.67
N SER A 14 -6.21 -3.10 2.70
CA SER A 14 -4.93 -2.39 2.81
C SER A 14 -4.54 -1.61 1.55
N PRO A 15 -4.77 -2.07 0.30
CA PRO A 15 -4.45 -1.26 -0.88
C PRO A 15 -5.40 -0.06 -1.04
N MET A 16 -6.65 -0.18 -0.59
CA MET A 16 -7.57 0.97 -0.55
C MET A 16 -7.10 2.02 0.45
N ALA A 17 -6.71 1.61 1.67
CA ALA A 17 -6.19 2.52 2.69
C ALA A 17 -4.92 3.25 2.22
N GLU A 18 -4.03 2.54 1.55
CA GLU A 18 -2.84 3.12 0.92
C GLU A 18 -3.20 4.19 -0.12
N ALA A 19 -4.10 3.88 -1.07
CA ALA A 19 -4.51 4.81 -2.11
C ALA A 19 -5.19 6.07 -1.52
N ILE A 20 -6.04 5.89 -0.50
CA ILE A 20 -6.71 7.00 0.19
C ILE A 20 -5.70 7.88 0.92
N LEU A 21 -4.77 7.30 1.68
CA LEU A 21 -3.79 8.09 2.43
C LEU A 21 -2.82 8.81 1.47
N LYS A 22 -2.37 8.15 0.40
CA LYS A 22 -1.55 8.80 -0.66
C LYS A 22 -2.27 10.04 -1.21
N HIS A 23 -3.56 9.92 -1.52
CA HIS A 23 -4.35 11.06 -1.99
C HIS A 23 -4.48 12.16 -0.93
N LEU A 24 -4.72 11.82 0.33
CA LEU A 24 -4.85 12.81 1.42
C LEU A 24 -3.54 13.55 1.69
N VAL A 25 -2.40 12.86 1.63
CA VAL A 25 -1.05 13.45 1.76
C VAL A 25 -0.83 14.49 0.67
N LEU A 26 -1.10 14.13 -0.59
CA LEU A 26 -0.99 15.05 -1.73
C LEU A 26 -1.95 16.23 -1.60
N LYS A 27 -3.23 15.98 -1.27
CA LYS A 27 -4.26 17.02 -1.11
C LYS A 27 -3.92 18.03 -0.01
N ARG A 28 -3.22 17.60 1.04
CA ARG A 28 -2.82 18.44 2.18
C ARG A 28 -1.40 19.00 2.03
N ASN A 29 -0.74 18.76 0.90
CA ASN A 29 0.61 19.22 0.61
C ASN A 29 1.64 18.80 1.68
N LEU A 30 1.48 17.61 2.25
CA LEU A 30 2.39 17.05 3.24
C LEU A 30 3.61 16.43 2.54
N GLN A 31 4.81 16.76 3.01
CA GLN A 31 6.07 16.26 2.46
C GLN A 31 6.69 15.16 3.35
N ASP A 32 7.58 14.37 2.77
CA ASP A 32 8.28 13.26 3.44
C ASP A 32 7.37 12.15 3.99
N TRP A 33 6.23 11.91 3.33
CA TRP A 33 5.33 10.81 3.66
C TRP A 33 5.50 9.64 2.72
N TYR A 34 5.62 8.47 3.32
CA TYR A 34 5.87 7.21 2.66
C TYR A 34 4.78 6.22 3.06
N VAL A 35 3.93 5.85 2.10
CA VAL A 35 2.74 5.03 2.34
C VAL A 35 2.80 3.77 1.48
N ASP A 36 2.59 2.62 2.11
CA ASP A 36 2.68 1.30 1.50
C ASP A 36 1.67 0.34 2.16
N SER A 37 1.47 -0.85 1.60
CA SER A 37 0.63 -1.90 2.18
C SER A 37 1.21 -3.31 2.04
N ALA A 38 0.79 -4.23 2.91
CA ALA A 38 1.24 -5.63 2.91
C ALA A 38 0.19 -6.62 3.45
N GLY A 39 0.45 -7.92 3.25
CA GLY A 39 -0.43 -9.05 3.60
C GLY A 39 0.15 -9.99 4.65
N LEU A 40 -0.68 -10.52 5.55
CA LEU A 40 -0.26 -11.56 6.52
C LEU A 40 -0.21 -12.97 5.92
N ARG A 41 -0.79 -13.16 4.73
CA ARG A 41 -0.81 -14.40 3.96
C ARG A 41 -0.34 -14.12 2.54
N ASP A 42 0.19 -15.16 1.91
CA ASP A 42 0.78 -15.15 0.56
C ASP A 42 -0.25 -15.42 -0.56
N TRP A 43 -1.52 -15.63 -0.21
CA TRP A 43 -2.60 -16.02 -1.13
C TRP A 43 -2.74 -15.17 -2.39
N ASN A 44 -2.32 -13.92 -2.34
CA ASN A 44 -2.49 -12.95 -3.42
C ASN A 44 -1.20 -12.17 -3.69
N VAL A 45 -0.03 -12.75 -3.44
CA VAL A 45 1.24 -12.09 -3.76
C VAL A 45 1.39 -11.98 -5.28
N GLY A 46 1.74 -10.79 -5.77
CA GLY A 46 1.82 -10.47 -7.20
C GLY A 46 0.48 -10.11 -7.84
N GLU A 47 -0.64 -10.29 -7.13
CA GLU A 47 -1.98 -10.01 -7.65
C GLU A 47 -2.37 -8.55 -7.47
N GLU A 48 -3.18 -8.03 -8.39
CA GLU A 48 -3.77 -6.70 -8.25
C GLU A 48 -4.84 -6.67 -7.14
N PRO A 49 -5.12 -5.48 -6.57
CA PRO A 49 -6.25 -5.27 -5.69
C PRO A 49 -7.56 -5.74 -6.32
N GLN A 50 -8.44 -6.30 -5.50
CA GLN A 50 -9.70 -6.86 -5.98
C GLN A 50 -10.50 -5.81 -6.77
N ALA A 51 -11.04 -6.20 -7.93
CA ALA A 51 -11.72 -5.31 -8.87
C ALA A 51 -12.82 -4.43 -8.23
N ARG A 52 -13.58 -4.96 -7.26
CA ARG A 52 -14.59 -4.18 -6.52
C ARG A 52 -13.98 -2.99 -5.76
N GLY A 53 -12.82 -3.19 -5.16
CA GLY A 53 -12.07 -2.13 -4.48
C GLY A 53 -11.50 -1.13 -5.47
N GLN A 54 -10.97 -1.59 -6.60
CA GLN A 54 -10.50 -0.69 -7.68
C GLN A 54 -11.63 0.17 -8.24
N GLN A 55 -12.82 -0.41 -8.46
CA GLN A 55 -13.99 0.30 -8.96
C GLN A 55 -14.47 1.37 -7.96
N LEU A 56 -14.52 1.04 -6.67
CA LEU A 56 -14.89 2.00 -5.63
C LEU A 56 -13.86 3.15 -5.56
N LEU A 57 -12.56 2.85 -5.60
CA LEU A 57 -11.53 3.89 -5.66
C LEU A 57 -11.73 4.79 -6.87
N LYS A 58 -11.99 4.21 -8.05
CA LYS A 58 -12.24 4.96 -9.29
C LYS A 58 -13.46 5.89 -9.19
N GLN A 59 -14.54 5.44 -8.54
CA GLN A 59 -15.73 6.27 -8.28
C GLN A 59 -15.39 7.50 -7.43
N HIS A 60 -14.36 7.42 -6.58
CA HIS A 60 -13.85 8.54 -5.79
C HIS A 60 -12.67 9.27 -6.44
N GLY A 61 -12.38 9.04 -7.72
CA GLY A 61 -11.28 9.68 -8.44
C GLY A 61 -9.88 9.17 -8.02
N LEU A 62 -9.82 7.99 -7.38
CA LEU A 62 -8.58 7.36 -6.93
C LEU A 62 -8.25 6.16 -7.82
N LYS A 63 -6.96 5.83 -7.90
CA LYS A 63 -6.47 4.61 -8.54
C LYS A 63 -5.38 3.98 -7.70
N THR A 64 -5.19 2.69 -7.86
CA THR A 64 -4.10 1.94 -7.23
C THR A 64 -3.42 1.07 -8.29
N ASN A 65 -2.10 1.06 -8.28
CA ASN A 65 -1.24 0.17 -9.05
C ASN A 65 -0.48 -0.79 -8.12
N HIS A 66 -1.00 -0.96 -6.90
CA HIS A 66 -0.41 -1.84 -5.90
C HIS A 66 -0.40 -3.28 -6.41
N LEU A 67 0.62 -4.04 -6.05
CA LEU A 67 0.65 -5.49 -6.22
C LEU A 67 0.76 -6.13 -4.84
N GLY A 68 -0.04 -7.16 -4.63
CA GLY A 68 -0.07 -7.88 -3.37
C GLY A 68 1.32 -8.33 -2.96
N ARG A 69 1.71 -8.09 -1.71
CA ARG A 69 3.00 -8.53 -1.18
C ARG A 69 2.88 -8.95 0.27
N MET A 70 3.79 -9.82 0.70
CA MET A 70 3.80 -10.32 2.06
C MET A 70 4.36 -9.26 3.03
N PHE A 71 3.83 -9.25 4.25
CA PHE A 71 4.41 -8.53 5.37
C PHE A 71 5.80 -9.13 5.67
N PRO A 72 6.86 -8.31 5.73
CA PRO A 72 8.20 -8.82 5.95
C PRO A 72 8.31 -9.51 7.31
N LYS A 73 8.99 -10.67 7.34
CA LYS A 73 9.12 -11.51 8.54
C LYS A 73 10.06 -10.91 9.59
N THR A 74 10.90 -9.93 9.22
CA THR A 74 11.89 -9.31 10.09
C THR A 74 11.77 -7.80 10.04
N PHE A 75 11.89 -7.14 11.20
CA PHE A 75 11.85 -5.68 11.30
C PHE A 75 12.94 -4.99 10.47
N THR A 76 14.11 -5.60 10.36
CA THR A 76 15.17 -5.13 9.46
C THR A 76 14.72 -5.08 8.01
N THR A 77 13.99 -6.09 7.54
CA THR A 77 13.44 -6.16 6.18
C THR A 77 12.30 -5.16 5.97
N LEU A 78 11.53 -4.82 7.00
CA LEU A 78 10.55 -3.72 6.94
C LEU A 78 11.21 -2.37 6.66
N ILE A 79 12.42 -2.15 7.18
CA ILE A 79 13.16 -0.90 6.98
C ILE A 79 13.86 -0.89 5.62
N THR A 80 14.45 -2.02 5.18
CA THR A 80 15.29 -2.10 3.97
C THR A 80 14.54 -2.44 2.68
N TYR A 81 13.42 -3.16 2.75
CA TYR A 81 12.60 -3.51 1.59
C TYR A 81 11.58 -2.42 1.22
N SER A 82 11.69 -1.27 1.87
CA SER A 82 10.87 -0.12 1.57
C SER A 82 11.42 0.53 0.29
N PRO A 83 10.60 0.82 -0.74
CA PRO A 83 11.07 1.49 -1.96
C PRO A 83 11.66 2.91 -1.72
N TRP A 84 11.68 3.37 -0.47
CA TRP A 84 12.22 4.65 -0.02
C TRP A 84 13.67 4.58 0.47
N THR A 85 14.29 3.38 0.58
CA THR A 85 15.69 3.23 1.02
C THR A 85 16.72 3.18 -0.10
N THR A 86 16.31 3.14 -1.36
CA THR A 86 17.21 3.07 -2.53
C THR A 86 17.31 4.37 -3.34
N ALA A 87 16.83 5.50 -2.82
CA ALA A 87 17.10 6.81 -3.40
C ALA A 87 18.35 7.43 -2.74
N THR A 88 19.52 7.06 -3.25
CA THR A 88 20.78 7.82 -3.16
C THR A 88 21.24 8.13 -4.56
#